data_AF-A0AAV9LAZ9-F1
#
_entry.id   AF-A0AAV9LAZ9-F1
#
_cell.length_a   1.000
_cell.length_b   1.000
_cell.length_c   1.000
_cell.angle_alpha   90.00
_cell.angle_beta   90.00
_cell.angle_gamma   90.00
#
_symmetry.space_group_name_H-M   'P 1'
#
loop_
_entity.id
_entity.type
_entity.pdbx_description
1 polymer ?
#
loop_
_entity_poly.entity_id
_entity_poly.type
_entity_poly.pdbx_seq_one_letter_code
_entity_poly.pdbx_strand_id
1 'polypeptide(L)'
;MASLETSQRISRQAPQLVTVLKEMKVGLDTVSLKVQALTAKHLLLLNYCQSLVYYLLRKAKGLSIEEQLVVRSLVEMRFFLEKIRPIDKKLRYQIQKLTRDSDTASEKSVISEKGTDYSEGGPIEVSMVLNANVYRPPKFAPASMGEEKMSKQERNELRREKERLRNAKQSPYMIDLLNDLEGRPEEVREVFGTES
;
A
#
# COMPACT_ATOMS: atom_id res chain seq x y z
N MET A 1 -29.40 3.24 -44.47
CA MET A 1 -28.26 4.02 -43.95
C MET A 1 -27.78 3.52 -42.58
N ALA A 2 -28.63 3.39 -41.56
CA ALA A 2 -28.24 2.98 -40.19
C ALA A 2 -27.29 1.76 -40.09
N SER A 3 -27.48 0.71 -40.90
CA SER A 3 -26.59 -0.48 -40.93
C SER A 3 -25.14 -0.18 -41.34
N LEU A 4 -24.92 0.88 -42.15
CA LEU A 4 -23.59 1.31 -42.54
C LEU A 4 -22.88 2.07 -41.40
N GLU A 5 -23.63 2.88 -40.65
CA GLU A 5 -23.11 3.59 -39.47
C GLU A 5 -22.77 2.63 -38.32
N THR A 6 -23.59 1.61 -38.07
CA THR A 6 -23.28 0.59 -37.04
C THR A 6 -22.02 -0.19 -37.42
N SER A 7 -21.87 -0.60 -38.68
CA SER A 7 -20.67 -1.28 -39.16
C SER A 7 -19.40 -0.40 -39.07
N GLN A 8 -19.50 0.89 -39.39
CA GLN A 8 -18.40 1.85 -39.18
C GLN A 8 -18.06 2.07 -37.70
N ARG A 9 -19.07 2.11 -36.81
CA ARG A 9 -18.84 2.20 -35.35
C ARG A 9 -18.12 0.95 -34.83
N ILE A 10 -18.56 -0.24 -35.22
CA ILE A 10 -17.93 -1.51 -34.88
C ILE A 10 -16.48 -1.55 -35.36
N SER A 11 -16.22 -1.16 -36.62
CA SER A 11 -14.85 -1.08 -37.18
C SER A 11 -13.92 -0.15 -36.38
N ARG A 12 -14.43 0.97 -35.86
CA ARG A 12 -13.65 1.93 -35.04
C ARG A 12 -13.48 1.48 -33.58
N GLN A 13 -14.47 0.82 -33.00
CA GLN A 13 -14.47 0.41 -31.59
C GLN A 13 -13.77 -0.94 -31.35
N ALA A 14 -13.83 -1.87 -32.31
CA ALA A 14 -13.19 -3.19 -32.21
C ALA A 14 -11.69 -3.13 -31.82
N PRO A 15 -10.81 -2.30 -32.45
CA PRO A 15 -9.41 -2.23 -32.03
C PRO A 15 -9.24 -1.68 -30.61
N GLN A 16 -10.09 -0.74 -30.16
CA GLN A 16 -10.06 -0.17 -28.81
C GLN A 16 -10.50 -1.19 -27.75
N LEU A 17 -11.50 -2.02 -28.06
CA LEU A 17 -11.90 -3.14 -27.20
C LEU A 17 -10.80 -4.19 -27.11
N VAL A 18 -10.11 -4.49 -28.22
CA VAL A 18 -8.97 -5.43 -28.23
C VAL A 18 -7.79 -4.91 -27.40
N THR A 19 -7.49 -3.62 -27.38
CA THR A 19 -6.45 -3.06 -26.49
C THR A 19 -6.84 -3.16 -25.02
N VAL A 20 -8.07 -2.77 -24.66
CA VAL A 20 -8.56 -2.87 -23.27
C VAL A 20 -8.58 -4.33 -22.80
N LEU A 21 -9.03 -5.28 -23.62
CA LEU A 21 -9.04 -6.71 -23.27
C LEU A 21 -7.62 -7.28 -23.07
N LYS A 22 -6.62 -6.80 -23.82
CA LYS A 22 -5.21 -7.16 -23.61
C LYS A 22 -4.69 -6.64 -22.27
N GLU A 23 -4.98 -5.38 -21.95
CA GLU A 23 -4.59 -4.77 -20.67
C GLU A 23 -5.26 -5.48 -19.47
N MET A 24 -6.57 -5.76 -19.57
CA MET A 24 -7.31 -6.53 -18.57
C MET A 24 -6.73 -7.95 -18.39
N LYS A 25 -6.36 -8.63 -19.48
CA LYS A 25 -5.71 -9.95 -19.40
C LYS A 25 -4.36 -9.87 -18.67
N VAL A 26 -3.50 -8.92 -19.00
CA VAL A 26 -2.20 -8.73 -18.34
C VAL A 26 -2.38 -8.41 -16.84
N GLY A 27 -3.38 -7.60 -16.49
CA GLY A 27 -3.78 -7.35 -15.11
C GLY A 27 -4.22 -8.63 -14.37
N LEU A 28 -5.07 -9.44 -15.00
CA LEU A 28 -5.55 -10.71 -14.44
C LEU A 28 -4.43 -11.74 -14.26
N ASP A 29 -3.57 -11.91 -15.27
CA ASP A 29 -2.40 -12.79 -15.19
C ASP A 29 -1.48 -12.37 -14.02
N THR A 30 -1.29 -11.06 -13.85
CA THR A 30 -0.52 -10.46 -12.74
C THR A 30 -1.16 -10.73 -11.37
N VAL A 31 -2.49 -10.67 -11.24
CA VAL A 31 -3.21 -11.00 -10.00
C VAL A 31 -3.13 -12.50 -9.72
N SER A 32 -3.30 -13.35 -10.74
CA SER A 32 -3.21 -14.81 -10.64
C SER A 32 -1.84 -15.25 -10.08
N LEU A 33 -0.73 -14.69 -10.60
CA LEU A 33 0.62 -14.97 -10.08
C LEU A 33 0.79 -14.58 -8.60
N LYS A 34 0.19 -13.46 -8.15
CA LYS A 34 0.23 -13.04 -6.74
C LYS A 34 -0.56 -13.96 -5.83
N VAL A 35 -1.73 -14.42 -6.28
CA VAL A 35 -2.55 -15.41 -5.57
C VAL A 35 -1.79 -16.74 -5.48
N GLN A 36 -1.18 -17.21 -6.58
CA GLN A 36 -0.37 -18.44 -6.58
C GLN A 36 0.82 -18.35 -5.61
N ALA A 37 1.53 -17.22 -5.56
CA ALA A 37 2.61 -17.01 -4.59
C ALA A 37 2.11 -17.08 -3.12
N LEU A 38 0.93 -16.51 -2.84
CA LEU A 38 0.29 -16.62 -1.54
C LEU A 38 -0.13 -18.07 -1.22
N THR A 39 -0.68 -18.81 -2.19
CA THR A 39 -1.04 -20.23 -2.03
C THR A 39 0.19 -21.09 -1.76
N ALA A 40 1.30 -20.86 -2.47
CA ALA A 40 2.56 -21.57 -2.25
C ALA A 40 3.11 -21.37 -0.83
N LYS A 41 3.02 -20.15 -0.28
CA LYS A 41 3.36 -19.86 1.12
C LYS A 41 2.51 -20.68 2.10
N HIS A 42 1.20 -20.78 1.88
CA HIS A 42 0.31 -21.55 2.75
C HIS A 42 0.62 -23.06 2.69
N LEU A 43 0.89 -23.60 1.50
CA LEU A 43 1.28 -24.99 1.33
C LEU A 43 2.62 -25.31 2.03
N LEU A 44 3.61 -24.41 1.94
CA LEU A 44 4.89 -24.54 2.63
C LEU A 44 4.72 -24.49 4.16
N LEU A 45 3.84 -23.60 4.67
CA LEU A 45 3.53 -23.54 6.10
C LEU A 45 2.80 -24.79 6.58
N LEU A 46 1.89 -25.35 5.78
CA LEU A 46 1.20 -26.60 6.08
C LEU A 46 2.18 -27.78 6.17
N ASN A 47 3.10 -27.91 5.21
CA ASN A 47 4.16 -28.92 5.24
C ASN A 47 5.08 -28.75 6.47
N TYR A 48 5.42 -27.52 6.85
CA TYR A 48 6.19 -27.25 8.07
C TYR A 48 5.44 -27.74 9.32
N CYS A 49 4.14 -27.43 9.45
CA CYS A 49 3.31 -27.92 10.55
C CYS A 49 3.19 -29.45 10.55
N GLN A 50 3.04 -30.08 9.39
CA GLN A 50 2.98 -31.54 9.25
C GLN A 50 4.28 -32.21 9.71
N SER A 51 5.44 -31.74 9.27
CA SER A 51 6.74 -32.27 9.70
C SER A 51 7.03 -32.01 11.18
N LEU A 52 6.55 -30.88 11.74
CA LEU A 52 6.65 -30.59 13.16
C LEU A 52 5.80 -31.55 14.01
N VAL A 53 4.53 -31.78 13.62
CA VAL A 53 3.65 -32.77 14.27
C VAL A 53 4.24 -34.18 14.16
N TYR A 54 4.79 -34.55 13.00
CA TYR A 54 5.47 -35.83 12.80
C TYR A 54 6.69 -36.01 13.71
N TYR A 55 7.54 -34.99 13.83
CA TYR A 55 8.69 -34.99 14.74
C TYR A 55 8.26 -35.15 16.20
N LEU A 56 7.24 -34.39 16.64
CA LEU A 56 6.68 -34.47 17.99
C LEU A 56 6.11 -35.87 18.28
N LEU A 57 5.35 -36.45 17.35
CA LEU A 57 4.77 -37.79 17.49
C LEU A 57 5.84 -38.90 17.53
N ARG A 58 6.93 -38.80 16.76
CA ARG A 58 8.07 -39.74 16.87
C ARG A 58 8.72 -39.64 18.26
N LYS A 59 8.99 -38.41 18.71
CA LYS A 59 9.64 -38.14 20.00
C LYS A 59 8.79 -38.60 21.19
N ALA A 60 7.48 -38.40 21.14
CA ALA A 60 6.53 -38.88 22.14
C ALA A 60 6.43 -40.41 22.21
N LYS A 61 6.67 -41.12 21.10
CA LYS A 61 6.67 -42.59 21.04
C LYS A 61 8.01 -43.23 21.44
N GLY A 62 9.02 -42.44 21.80
CA GLY A 62 10.35 -42.94 22.15
C GLY A 62 11.10 -43.60 20.99
N LEU A 63 10.66 -43.40 19.74
CA LEU A 63 11.33 -43.93 18.57
C LEU A 63 12.65 -43.19 18.36
N SER A 64 13.73 -43.92 18.09
CA SER A 64 14.98 -43.32 17.66
C SER A 64 14.70 -42.45 16.43
N ILE A 65 15.07 -41.18 16.54
CA ILE A 65 14.82 -40.22 15.48
C ILE A 65 15.95 -40.39 14.47
N GLU A 66 15.63 -40.78 13.24
CA GLU A 66 16.52 -40.56 12.10
C GLU A 66 16.53 -39.05 11.81
N GLU A 67 17.19 -38.29 12.69
CA GLU A 67 17.12 -36.82 12.74
C GLU A 67 17.48 -36.20 11.37
N GLN A 68 18.41 -36.84 10.66
CA GLN A 68 18.92 -36.45 9.35
C GLN A 68 17.86 -36.18 8.28
N LEU A 69 16.71 -36.89 8.27
CA LEU A 69 15.67 -36.67 7.25
C LEU A 69 14.64 -35.63 7.70
N VAL A 70 14.08 -35.80 8.89
CA VAL A 70 12.98 -34.96 9.39
C VAL A 70 13.48 -33.56 9.77
N VAL A 71 14.62 -33.46 10.47
CA VAL A 71 15.17 -32.17 10.91
C VAL A 71 15.72 -31.39 9.71
N ARG A 72 16.36 -32.06 8.75
CA ARG A 72 16.80 -31.42 7.50
C ARG A 72 15.65 -30.82 6.71
N SER A 73 14.57 -31.57 6.51
CA SER A 73 13.36 -31.06 5.84
C SER A 73 12.74 -29.88 6.60
N LEU A 74 12.70 -29.92 7.94
CA LEU A 74 12.26 -28.81 8.79
C LEU A 74 13.14 -27.55 8.63
N VAL A 75 14.46 -27.69 8.59
CA VAL A 75 15.40 -26.58 8.40
C VAL A 75 15.31 -26.00 6.99
N GLU A 76 15.23 -26.86 5.96
CA GLU A 76 15.02 -26.43 4.56
C GLU A 76 13.71 -25.65 4.41
N MET A 77 12.58 -26.14 4.96
CA MET A 77 11.31 -25.41 4.95
C MET A 77 11.37 -24.08 5.72
N ARG A 78 12.07 -24.04 6.86
CA ARG A 78 12.26 -22.79 7.63
C ARG A 78 13.08 -21.77 6.84
N PHE A 79 14.12 -22.21 6.14
CA PHE A 79 14.91 -21.37 5.24
C PHE A 79 14.06 -20.84 4.07
N PHE A 80 13.23 -21.66 3.43
CA PHE A 80 12.30 -21.19 2.38
C PHE A 80 11.30 -20.15 2.93
N LEU A 81 10.76 -20.34 4.13
CA LEU A 81 9.88 -19.36 4.79
C LEU A 81 10.60 -18.03 5.07
N GLU A 82 11.90 -18.05 5.37
CA GLU A 82 12.71 -16.84 5.52
C GLU A 82 12.96 -16.13 4.18
N LYS A 83 13.26 -16.87 3.12
CA LYS A 83 13.45 -16.30 1.76
C LYS A 83 12.16 -15.74 1.15
N ILE A 84 10.99 -16.20 1.57
CA ILE A 84 9.69 -15.66 1.13
C ILE A 84 9.35 -14.31 1.80
N ARG A 85 9.91 -13.97 2.97
CA ARG A 85 9.61 -12.71 3.70
C ARG A 85 9.71 -11.42 2.86
N PRO A 86 10.75 -11.16 2.04
CA PRO A 86 10.80 -9.97 1.19
C PRO A 86 9.71 -9.96 0.09
N ILE A 87 9.33 -11.13 -0.44
CA ILE A 87 8.24 -11.25 -1.41
C ILE A 87 6.91 -10.91 -0.73
N ASP A 88 6.66 -11.44 0.47
CA ASP A 88 5.47 -11.12 1.26
C ASP A 88 5.35 -9.62 1.57
N LYS A 89 6.46 -8.93 1.87
CA LYS A 89 6.45 -7.47 2.09
C LYS A 89 5.96 -6.75 0.82
N LYS A 90 6.49 -7.09 -0.35
CA LYS A 90 6.07 -6.53 -1.65
C LYS A 90 4.60 -6.84 -1.97
N LEU A 91 4.16 -8.07 -1.74
CA LEU A 91 2.76 -8.49 -1.95
C LEU A 91 1.80 -7.73 -1.02
N ARG A 92 2.09 -7.64 0.28
CA ARG A 92 1.28 -6.87 1.25
C ARG A 92 1.13 -5.41 0.85
N TYR A 93 2.23 -4.75 0.47
CA TYR A 93 2.19 -3.36 0.00
C TYR A 93 1.30 -3.20 -1.25
N GLN A 94 1.44 -4.09 -2.24
CA GLN A 94 0.65 -4.04 -3.47
C GLN A 94 -0.84 -4.32 -3.23
N ILE A 95 -1.18 -5.25 -2.35
CA ILE A 95 -2.56 -5.50 -1.92
C ILE A 95 -3.11 -4.23 -1.23
N GLN A 96 -2.40 -3.70 -0.23
CA GLN A 96 -2.84 -2.50 0.49
C GLN A 96 -2.99 -1.27 -0.42
N LYS A 97 -2.13 -1.12 -1.43
CA LYS A 97 -2.26 -0.08 -2.46
C LYS A 97 -3.57 -0.26 -3.25
N LEU A 98 -3.80 -1.46 -3.81
CA LEU A 98 -5.01 -1.75 -4.59
C LEU A 98 -6.29 -1.61 -3.77
N THR A 99 -6.28 -1.97 -2.48
CA THR A 99 -7.41 -1.74 -1.57
C THR A 99 -7.67 -0.24 -1.40
N ARG A 100 -6.65 0.58 -1.09
CA ARG A 100 -6.82 2.04 -0.96
C ARG A 100 -7.26 2.73 -2.26
N ASP A 101 -6.72 2.31 -3.40
CA ASP A 101 -7.11 2.82 -4.71
C ASP A 101 -8.59 2.45 -5.01
N SER A 102 -9.07 1.29 -4.55
CA SER A 102 -10.48 0.87 -4.61
C SER A 102 -11.38 1.64 -3.64
N ASP A 103 -10.95 1.83 -2.40
CA ASP A 103 -11.73 2.54 -1.36
C ASP A 103 -11.97 4.00 -1.79
N THR A 104 -10.92 4.68 -2.27
CA THR A 104 -11.03 6.06 -2.77
C THR A 104 -11.79 6.19 -4.10
N ALA A 105 -11.91 5.11 -4.88
CA ALA A 105 -12.82 5.06 -6.02
C ALA A 105 -14.28 4.94 -5.55
N SER A 106 -14.54 4.13 -4.52
CA SER A 106 -15.86 3.98 -3.91
C SER A 106 -16.36 5.29 -3.29
N GLU A 107 -15.54 6.00 -2.50
CA GLU A 107 -15.90 7.31 -1.94
C GLU A 107 -16.29 8.34 -3.02
N LYS A 108 -15.60 8.35 -4.17
CA LYS A 108 -15.94 9.22 -5.29
C LYS A 108 -17.27 8.87 -5.96
N SER A 109 -17.65 7.58 -6.02
CA SER A 109 -18.97 7.19 -6.51
C SER A 109 -20.10 7.59 -5.56
N VAL A 110 -19.90 7.49 -4.24
CA VAL A 110 -20.93 7.85 -3.23
C VAL A 110 -21.28 9.35 -3.25
N ILE A 111 -20.31 10.22 -3.56
CA ILE A 111 -20.54 11.67 -3.69
C ILE A 111 -21.40 12.00 -4.94
N SER A 112 -21.51 11.10 -5.91
CA SER A 112 -22.26 11.33 -7.16
C SER A 112 -23.76 10.97 -7.10
N GLU A 113 -24.25 10.36 -6.02
CA GLU A 113 -25.64 9.85 -5.94
C GLU A 113 -26.56 10.61 -4.95
N LYS A 114 -26.06 11.60 -4.20
CA LYS A 114 -26.90 12.46 -3.33
C LYS A 114 -27.06 13.86 -3.90
N GLY A 115 -28.09 14.02 -4.75
CA GLY A 115 -28.53 15.31 -5.26
C GLY A 115 -30.02 15.56 -5.04
N THR A 116 -30.40 15.97 -3.82
CA THR A 116 -31.54 16.88 -3.56
C THR A 116 -31.42 17.56 -2.19
N ASP A 117 -31.59 18.88 -2.22
CA ASP A 117 -31.98 19.85 -1.17
C ASP A 117 -31.10 20.17 0.06
N TYR A 118 -30.54 21.40 0.02
CA TYR A 118 -30.28 22.44 1.04
C TYR A 118 -30.32 22.07 2.55
N SER A 119 -29.40 22.51 3.43
CA SER A 119 -28.31 23.53 3.37
C SER A 119 -27.23 23.17 4.44
N GLU A 120 -26.11 23.86 4.71
CA GLU A 120 -25.60 25.21 4.35
C GLU A 120 -24.06 25.31 4.54
N GLY A 121 -23.44 26.43 4.12
CA GLY A 121 -22.33 27.06 4.88
C GLY A 121 -20.86 26.70 4.56
N GLY A 122 -20.34 27.13 3.39
CA GLY A 122 -18.87 27.33 3.21
C GLY A 122 -18.29 26.82 1.88
N PRO A 123 -17.65 27.66 1.03
CA PRO A 123 -17.42 27.31 -0.38
C PRO A 123 -15.99 26.83 -0.72
N ILE A 124 -15.91 25.89 -1.67
CA ILE A 124 -14.97 25.98 -2.80
C ILE A 124 -15.70 25.54 -4.08
N GLU A 125 -16.17 26.50 -4.88
CA GLU A 125 -16.48 26.24 -6.28
C GLU A 125 -15.17 26.10 -7.07
N VAL A 126 -15.04 25.03 -7.85
CA VAL A 126 -13.97 24.89 -8.86
C VAL A 126 -14.60 25.00 -10.24
N SER A 127 -14.85 26.23 -10.67
CA SER A 127 -15.19 26.53 -12.06
C SER A 127 -13.97 26.26 -12.95
N MET A 128 -13.91 25.09 -13.60
CA MET A 128 -12.91 24.82 -14.63
C MET A 128 -13.23 25.61 -15.90
N VAL A 129 -12.73 26.85 -15.98
CA VAL A 129 -12.59 27.58 -17.25
C VAL A 129 -11.14 27.42 -17.72
N LEU A 130 -10.99 26.92 -18.94
CA LEU A 130 -9.69 26.66 -19.57
C LEU A 130 -8.95 27.96 -19.84
N ASN A 131 -7.69 28.08 -19.39
CA ASN A 131 -6.49 28.41 -20.19
C ASN A 131 -5.31 28.96 -19.34
N ALA A 132 -4.09 28.76 -19.88
CA ALA A 132 -2.79 29.21 -19.39
C ALA A 132 -2.13 28.42 -18.23
N ASN A 133 -0.84 28.14 -18.42
CA ASN A 133 -0.07 27.07 -17.77
C ASN A 133 0.55 27.48 -16.41
N VAL A 134 -0.22 28.14 -15.53
CA VAL A 134 0.26 28.65 -14.24
C VAL A 134 -0.54 28.07 -13.07
N TYR A 135 0.10 27.21 -12.28
CA TYR A 135 -0.49 26.66 -11.07
C TYR A 135 -0.83 27.77 -10.06
N ARG A 136 -2.06 27.74 -9.53
CA ARG A 136 -2.51 28.59 -8.42
C ARG A 136 -2.75 27.72 -7.19
N PRO A 137 -2.02 27.93 -6.07
CA PRO A 137 -2.25 27.18 -4.84
C PRO A 137 -3.68 27.34 -4.31
N PRO A 138 -4.30 26.27 -3.76
CA PRO A 138 -5.60 26.35 -3.10
C PRO A 138 -5.58 27.37 -1.95
N LYS A 139 -6.57 28.27 -1.93
CA LYS A 139 -6.76 29.23 -0.85
C LYS A 139 -7.53 28.58 0.30
N PHE A 140 -6.81 28.09 1.31
CA PHE A 140 -7.43 27.62 2.54
C PHE A 140 -8.03 28.79 3.32
N ALA A 141 -9.32 28.71 3.65
CA ALA A 141 -9.90 29.57 4.68
C ALA A 141 -9.28 29.21 6.05
N PRO A 142 -9.04 30.19 6.94
CA PRO A 142 -8.48 29.91 8.26
C PRO A 142 -9.48 29.08 9.08
N ALA A 143 -9.06 27.86 9.47
CA ALA A 143 -9.84 27.03 10.38
C ALA A 143 -9.94 27.72 11.74
N SER A 144 -11.18 27.93 12.22
CA SER A 144 -11.43 28.44 13.57
C SER A 144 -11.04 27.36 14.59
N MET A 145 -9.85 27.51 15.17
CA MET A 145 -9.50 26.79 16.39
C MET A 145 -10.39 27.31 17.51
N GLY A 146 -11.10 26.41 18.21
CA GLY A 146 -11.95 26.78 19.34
C GLY A 146 -11.19 27.64 20.36
N GLU A 147 -11.86 28.65 20.92
CA GLU A 147 -11.26 29.64 21.82
C GLU A 147 -10.94 29.09 23.22
N GLU A 148 -10.00 28.16 23.29
CA GLU A 148 -9.30 27.88 24.54
C GLU A 148 -8.31 29.02 24.78
N LYS A 149 -8.61 29.89 25.75
CA LYS A 149 -7.90 31.15 26.02
C LYS A 149 -6.57 30.92 26.76
N MET A 150 -5.72 30.08 26.19
CA MET A 150 -4.34 29.82 26.60
C MET A 150 -3.55 31.13 26.65
N SER A 151 -2.75 31.33 27.70
CA SER A 151 -1.95 32.55 27.83
C SER A 151 -0.93 32.67 26.69
N LYS A 152 -0.55 33.92 26.31
CA LYS A 152 0.48 34.16 25.28
C LYS A 152 1.79 33.42 25.58
N GLN A 153 2.12 33.28 26.87
CA GLN A 153 3.32 32.60 27.33
C GLN A 153 3.21 31.08 27.19
N GLU A 154 2.12 30.50 27.71
CA GLU A 154 1.78 29.09 27.62
C GLU A 154 1.72 28.59 26.16
N ARG A 155 1.14 29.39 25.26
CA ARG A 155 1.12 29.08 23.81
C ARG A 155 2.51 29.08 23.16
N ASN A 156 3.45 29.87 23.67
CA ASN A 156 4.85 29.87 23.22
C ASN A 156 5.65 28.70 23.81
N GLU A 157 5.34 28.30 25.04
CA GLU A 157 5.92 27.11 25.70
C GLU A 157 5.47 25.83 24.99
N LEU A 158 4.17 25.67 24.72
CA LEU A 158 3.61 24.56 23.94
C LEU A 158 4.24 24.43 22.53
N ARG A 159 4.53 25.57 21.87
CA ARG A 159 5.24 25.60 20.58
C ARG A 159 6.66 25.07 20.71
N ARG A 160 7.43 25.59 21.67
CA ARG A 160 8.81 25.16 21.95
C ARG A 160 8.88 23.69 22.35
N GLU A 161 7.93 23.21 23.14
CA GLU A 161 7.84 21.79 23.53
C GLU A 161 7.52 20.90 22.32
N LYS A 162 6.55 21.28 21.49
CA LYS A 162 6.20 20.54 20.26
C LYS A 162 7.36 20.52 19.24
N GLU A 163 8.18 21.56 19.19
CA GLU A 163 9.43 21.60 18.42
C GLU A 163 10.49 20.68 19.01
N ARG A 164 10.74 20.72 20.35
CA ARG A 164 11.65 19.77 21.02
C ARG A 164 11.25 18.32 20.77
N LEU A 165 9.95 18.00 20.87
CA LEU A 165 9.40 16.68 20.58
C LEU A 165 9.58 16.25 19.11
N ARG A 166 9.53 17.19 18.17
CA ARG A 166 9.82 16.92 16.75
C ARG A 166 11.30 16.67 16.54
N ASN A 167 12.17 17.53 17.09
CA ASN A 167 13.62 17.42 16.95
C ASN A 167 14.16 16.14 17.60
N ALA A 168 13.64 15.73 18.75
CA ALA A 168 13.99 14.45 19.40
C ALA A 168 13.65 13.23 18.53
N LYS A 169 12.52 13.29 17.80
CA LYS A 169 12.10 12.27 16.81
C LYS A 169 12.84 12.35 15.48
N GLN A 170 13.65 13.39 15.27
CA GLN A 170 14.43 13.62 14.05
C GLN A 170 15.93 13.30 14.21
N SER A 171 16.38 12.76 15.35
CA SER A 171 17.77 12.28 15.43
C SER A 171 17.98 11.13 14.43
N PRO A 172 19.11 11.11 13.67
CA PRO A 172 19.32 10.14 12.61
C PRO A 172 19.26 8.70 13.15
N TYR A 173 19.87 8.45 14.31
CA TYR A 173 19.82 7.16 14.98
C TYR A 173 18.39 6.69 15.35
N MET A 174 17.50 7.60 15.79
CA MET A 174 16.09 7.25 16.02
C MET A 174 15.33 7.01 14.71
N ILE A 175 15.67 7.74 13.64
CA ILE A 175 15.09 7.54 12.31
C ILE A 175 15.48 6.15 11.78
N ASP A 176 16.76 5.76 11.89
CA ASP A 176 17.25 4.46 11.43
C ASP A 176 16.62 3.32 12.25
N LEU A 177 16.57 3.44 13.57
CA LEU A 177 15.90 2.47 14.44
C LEU A 177 14.39 2.34 14.14
N LEU A 178 13.71 3.45 13.81
CA LEU A 178 12.31 3.43 13.35
C LEU A 178 12.18 2.78 11.97
N ASN A 179 13.08 3.06 11.03
CA ASN A 179 13.09 2.44 9.71
C ASN A 179 13.28 0.92 9.79
N ASP A 180 14.15 0.44 10.70
CA ASP A 180 14.36 -0.97 10.99
C ASP A 180 13.11 -1.63 11.59
N LEU A 181 12.48 -0.99 12.58
CA LEU A 181 11.28 -1.48 13.25
C LEU A 181 10.04 -1.50 12.34
N GLU A 182 9.81 -0.44 11.57
CA GLU A 182 8.74 -0.37 10.56
C GLU A 182 9.09 -1.18 9.30
N GLY A 183 10.36 -1.57 9.15
CA GLY A 183 10.87 -2.33 8.02
C GLY A 183 10.72 -1.59 6.69
N ARG A 184 10.79 -0.25 6.73
CA ARG A 184 10.66 0.69 5.61
C ARG A 184 11.85 0.50 4.65
N PRO A 185 11.65 0.45 3.32
CA PRO A 185 12.75 0.30 2.38
C PRO A 185 13.67 1.53 2.42
N GLU A 186 14.97 1.29 2.46
CA GLU A 186 15.99 2.33 2.48
C GLU A 186 16.02 3.09 1.15
N GLU A 187 15.83 4.40 1.21
CA GLU A 187 15.88 5.29 0.05
C GLU A 187 17.35 5.64 -0.23
N VAL A 188 18.02 4.85 -1.09
CA VAL A 188 19.40 5.10 -1.52
C VAL A 188 19.48 6.46 -2.18
N ARG A 189 20.04 7.44 -1.47
CA ARG A 189 20.37 8.75 -2.02
C ARG A 189 21.71 8.65 -2.73
N GLU A 190 21.68 8.77 -4.05
CA GLU A 190 22.90 8.94 -4.85
C GLU A 190 23.54 10.29 -4.47
N VAL A 191 24.47 10.25 -3.52
CA VAL A 191 25.30 11.39 -3.18
C VAL A 191 26.31 11.55 -4.31
N PHE A 192 25.94 12.32 -5.33
CA PHE A 192 26.88 12.91 -6.28
C PHE A 192 27.76 13.90 -5.52
N GLY A 193 28.82 13.37 -4.89
CA GLY A 193 29.88 14.19 -4.32
C GLY A 193 30.51 14.99 -5.44
N THR A 194 30.51 16.32 -5.30
CA THR A 194 31.43 17.16 -6.06
C THR A 194 32.79 17.00 -5.41
N GLU A 195 33.66 16.26 -6.09
CA GLU A 195 35.07 16.11 -5.74
C GLU A 195 35.80 17.44 -6.00
N SER A 196 36.07 18.19 -4.92
CA SER A 196 36.94 19.38 -4.87
C SER A 196 37.32 19.70 -3.42
#